data_AF-A0A1F9YN18-F1
#
_entry.id   AF-A0A1F9YN18-F1
#
_cell.length_a   1.000
_cell.length_b   1.000
_cell.length_c   1.000
_cell.angle_alpha   90.00
_cell.angle_beta   90.00
_cell.angle_gamma   90.00
#
_symmetry.space_group_name_H-M   'P 1'
#
loop_
_entity.id
_entity.type
_entity.pdbx_description
1 polymer ?
#
loop_
_entity_poly.entity_id
_entity_poly.type
_entity_poly.pdbx_seq_one_letter_code
_entity_poly.pdbx_strand_id
1 'polypeptide(L)'
;MRIFRTPASRLAAVLAVALAVSGCASSGSRLKRQAGEGKSRTGADSETPYVPGVEVTEASLRGSGFTAVPELETIHFEYDSATLSDDALKILKQNAVYLKAHDELQARVAGYCDERGTVEYNLALGQKRARSVREYY
;
A
#
# COMPACT_ATOMS: atom_id res chain seq x y z
N MET A 1 23.86 17.67 44.08
CA MET A 1 23.30 18.36 45.27
C MET A 1 22.99 19.80 44.91
N ARG A 2 21.82 20.33 45.35
CA ARG A 2 21.11 21.57 44.94
C ARG A 2 20.30 21.38 43.64
N ILE A 3 19.06 20.88 43.60
CA ILE A 3 17.81 21.18 44.34
C ILE A 3 17.49 22.68 44.35
N PHE A 4 16.76 23.14 43.34
CA PHE A 4 15.96 24.35 43.39
C PHE A 4 14.49 23.95 43.54
N ARG A 5 13.83 24.54 44.54
CA ARG A 5 12.45 24.32 44.94
C ARG A 5 11.73 25.67 44.91
N THR A 6 10.40 25.60 44.78
CA THR A 6 9.34 26.62 45.03
C THR A 6 8.77 27.33 43.80
N PRO A 7 7.53 27.86 43.88
CA PRO A 7 6.32 27.30 44.50
C PRO A 7 5.07 27.36 43.61
N ALA A 8 4.04 26.61 44.01
CA ALA A 8 2.69 26.63 43.47
C ALA A 8 1.91 27.88 43.90
N SER A 9 1.27 28.58 42.95
CA SER A 9 0.07 29.43 43.09
C SER A 9 -0.28 29.98 41.70
N ARG A 10 -1.50 30.21 41.23
CA ARG A 10 -2.90 30.05 41.67
C ARG A 10 -3.73 30.34 40.40
N LEU A 11 -4.88 29.67 40.28
CA LEU A 11 -6.11 30.09 39.59
C LEU A 11 -6.10 31.32 38.67
N ALA A 12 -6.58 31.12 37.43
CA ALA A 12 -7.50 31.96 36.63
C ALA A 12 -7.22 31.66 35.14
N ALA A 13 -8.14 31.62 34.19
CA ALA A 13 -9.59 31.75 34.15
C ALA A 13 -10.01 31.14 32.79
N VAL A 14 -11.24 30.64 32.76
CA VAL A 14 -11.96 30.18 31.57
C VAL A 14 -12.05 31.31 30.53
N LEU A 15 -11.74 31.02 29.26
CA LEU A 15 -12.40 31.69 28.14
C LEU A 15 -12.62 30.68 27.01
N ALA A 16 -13.82 30.12 26.98
CA ALA A 16 -14.36 29.44 25.82
C ALA A 16 -14.69 30.50 24.76
N VAL A 17 -14.13 30.35 23.56
CA VAL A 17 -14.61 31.07 22.37
C VAL A 17 -14.96 30.01 21.33
N ALA A 18 -16.24 29.66 21.30
CA ALA A 18 -16.86 28.98 20.18
C ALA A 18 -17.27 30.05 19.15
N LEU A 19 -16.74 29.96 17.95
CA LEU A 19 -17.25 30.66 16.78
C LEU A 19 -17.48 29.61 15.68
N ALA A 20 -18.74 29.18 15.60
CA ALA A 20 -19.32 28.54 14.43
C ALA A 20 -19.92 29.63 13.51
N VAL A 21 -20.27 29.26 12.27
CA VAL A 21 -20.82 30.06 11.13
C VAL A 21 -19.72 30.43 10.11
N SER A 22 -19.81 30.20 8.80
CA SER A 22 -20.92 29.90 7.88
C SER A 22 -20.40 29.07 6.70
N GLY A 23 -21.24 28.19 6.15
CA GLY A 23 -21.00 27.56 4.84
C GLY A 23 -21.25 28.49 3.65
N CYS A 24 -20.84 28.03 2.47
CA CYS A 24 -21.50 28.34 1.20
C CYS A 24 -21.28 27.18 0.21
N ALA A 25 -22.38 26.62 -0.27
CA ALA A 25 -22.49 25.68 -1.38
C ALA A 25 -23.49 26.27 -2.39
N SER A 26 -23.40 25.81 -3.65
CA SER A 26 -24.21 26.20 -4.84
C SER A 26 -23.78 27.53 -5.49
N SER A 27 -23.77 27.74 -6.81
CA SER A 27 -24.27 26.98 -7.97
C SER A 27 -23.47 27.40 -9.21
N GLY A 28 -23.48 26.54 -10.23
CA GLY A 28 -22.63 26.65 -11.42
C GLY A 28 -22.94 27.77 -12.41
N SER A 29 -21.94 28.03 -13.25
CA SER A 29 -22.08 28.69 -14.54
C SER A 29 -21.41 27.83 -15.62
N ARG A 30 -22.23 27.45 -16.60
CA ARG A 30 -21.88 26.70 -17.82
C ARG A 30 -20.97 27.50 -18.76
N LEU A 31 -20.47 26.75 -19.76
CA LEU A 31 -19.80 27.06 -21.04
C LEU A 31 -18.27 26.89 -20.99
N LYS A 32 -17.64 26.12 -21.89
CA LYS A 32 -18.01 25.73 -23.24
C LYS A 32 -17.40 24.37 -23.63
N ARG A 33 -18.23 23.52 -24.24
CA ARG A 33 -17.85 22.30 -24.95
C ARG A 33 -16.90 22.64 -26.11
N GLN A 34 -15.83 21.87 -26.28
CA GLN A 34 -15.33 21.51 -27.60
C GLN A 34 -15.39 19.99 -27.74
N ALA A 35 -16.13 19.58 -28.76
CA ALA A 35 -16.28 18.21 -29.21
C ALA A 35 -15.01 17.79 -29.96
N GLY A 36 -14.47 16.64 -29.60
CA GLY A 36 -13.53 15.86 -30.39
C GLY A 36 -14.11 14.47 -30.55
N GLU A 37 -14.61 14.19 -31.75
CA GLU A 37 -15.20 12.93 -32.18
C GLU A 37 -14.11 11.86 -32.31
N GLY A 38 -14.30 10.73 -31.64
CA GLY A 38 -13.28 9.68 -31.53
C GLY A 38 -13.87 8.32 -31.19
N LYS A 39 -14.77 7.86 -32.04
CA LYS A 39 -15.06 6.46 -32.40
C LYS A 39 -14.70 5.36 -31.39
N SER A 40 -15.76 4.83 -30.78
CA SER A 40 -15.90 3.49 -30.18
C SER A 40 -14.99 2.41 -30.81
N ARG A 41 -14.22 1.72 -29.95
CA ARG A 41 -13.88 0.28 -30.02
C ARG A 41 -13.82 -0.18 -28.56
N THR A 42 -14.81 -0.93 -28.10
CA THR A 42 -14.83 -2.40 -28.08
C THR A 42 -13.72 -2.95 -27.21
N GLY A 43 -14.11 -3.79 -26.25
CA GLY A 43 -13.24 -4.42 -25.26
C GLY A 43 -11.98 -5.02 -25.88
N ALA A 44 -10.90 -4.89 -25.14
CA ALA A 44 -9.71 -5.70 -25.29
C ALA A 44 -9.47 -6.31 -23.91
N ASP A 45 -10.09 -7.46 -23.69
CA ASP A 45 -9.37 -8.65 -23.24
C ASP A 45 -7.85 -8.42 -23.32
N SER A 46 -7.24 -8.18 -22.16
CA SER A 46 -5.80 -8.36 -22.03
C SER A 46 -5.56 -9.86 -21.96
N GLU A 47 -5.77 -10.56 -23.08
CA GLU A 47 -5.15 -11.84 -23.30
C GLU A 47 -3.64 -11.59 -23.31
N THR A 48 -2.99 -11.85 -22.18
CA THR A 48 -1.57 -12.17 -22.21
C THR A 48 -1.40 -13.29 -23.23
N PRO A 49 -0.57 -13.15 -24.29
CA PRO A 49 -0.33 -14.24 -25.20
C PRO A 49 0.19 -15.43 -24.39
N TYR A 50 -0.64 -16.46 -24.22
CA TYR A 50 -0.19 -17.72 -23.66
C TYR A 50 0.74 -18.33 -24.71
N VAL A 51 2.03 -18.12 -24.54
CA VAL A 51 3.06 -18.76 -25.36
C VAL A 51 3.35 -20.12 -24.71
N PRO A 52 2.98 -21.24 -25.33
CA PRO A 52 3.24 -22.55 -24.75
C PRO A 52 4.76 -22.76 -24.61
N GLY A 53 5.22 -23.02 -23.39
CA GLY A 53 6.63 -23.32 -23.11
C GLY A 53 7.48 -22.15 -22.60
N VAL A 54 6.92 -20.96 -22.38
CA VAL A 54 7.61 -19.88 -21.66
C VAL A 54 7.24 -19.96 -20.18
N GLU A 55 8.13 -20.50 -19.35
CA GLU A 55 8.02 -20.34 -17.90
C GLU A 55 8.29 -18.88 -17.54
N VAL A 56 7.22 -18.12 -17.33
CA VAL A 56 7.32 -16.77 -16.81
C VAL A 56 7.69 -16.87 -15.33
N THR A 57 8.99 -16.78 -15.04
CA THR A 57 9.47 -16.74 -13.66
C THR A 57 9.30 -15.33 -13.09
N GLU A 58 9.09 -15.23 -11.78
CA GLU A 58 9.10 -13.95 -11.05
C GLU A 58 10.34 -13.10 -11.35
N ALA A 59 11.50 -13.75 -11.56
CA ALA A 59 12.73 -13.09 -11.94
C ALA A 59 12.65 -12.43 -13.33
N SER A 60 11.98 -13.09 -14.29
CA SER A 60 11.78 -12.55 -15.65
C SER A 60 10.90 -11.29 -15.66
N LEU A 61 9.88 -11.24 -14.79
CA LEU A 61 8.98 -10.08 -14.65
C LEU A 61 9.63 -8.87 -13.94
N ARG A 62 10.58 -9.11 -13.04
CA ARG A 62 11.19 -8.07 -12.20
C ARG A 62 12.40 -7.36 -12.82
N GLY A 63 12.93 -7.88 -13.93
CA GLY A 63 14.18 -7.44 -14.53
C GLY A 63 15.42 -8.05 -13.87
N SER A 64 16.58 -7.93 -14.52
CA SER A 64 17.83 -8.64 -14.21
C SER A 64 18.59 -8.17 -12.94
N GLY A 65 17.88 -7.74 -11.90
CA GLY A 65 18.46 -7.23 -10.65
C GLY A 65 17.94 -7.87 -9.37
N PHE A 66 17.05 -8.86 -9.47
CA PHE A 66 16.48 -9.56 -8.31
C PHE A 66 16.81 -11.05 -8.39
N THR A 67 17.33 -11.58 -7.29
CA THR A 67 17.61 -13.00 -7.13
C THR A 67 16.60 -13.60 -6.15
N ALA A 68 16.08 -14.77 -6.46
CA ALA A 68 15.27 -15.53 -5.52
C ALA A 68 16.15 -16.07 -4.41
N VAL A 69 15.79 -15.77 -3.16
CA VAL A 69 16.46 -16.27 -1.97
C VAL A 69 15.56 -17.36 -1.37
N PRO A 70 16.00 -18.63 -1.33
CA PRO A 70 15.14 -19.75 -0.95
C PRO A 70 14.68 -19.68 0.52
N GLU A 71 15.43 -18.98 1.38
CA GLU A 71 15.06 -18.74 2.78
C GLU A 71 13.99 -17.65 2.96
N LEU A 72 13.72 -16.84 1.94
CA LEU A 72 12.66 -15.83 1.98
C LEU A 72 11.36 -16.43 1.44
N GLU A 73 10.44 -16.70 2.35
CA GLU A 73 9.15 -17.28 2.02
C GLU A 73 8.12 -16.21 1.62
N THR A 74 7.17 -16.60 0.76
CA THR A 74 6.09 -15.72 0.28
C THR A 74 4.99 -15.58 1.32
N ILE A 75 4.46 -14.35 1.47
CA ILE A 75 3.36 -14.06 2.40
C ILE A 75 2.02 -14.15 1.66
N HIS A 76 1.12 -14.99 2.17
CA HIS A 76 -0.24 -15.13 1.66
C HIS A 76 -1.24 -14.33 2.50
N PHE A 77 -2.32 -13.90 1.84
CA PHE A 77 -3.40 -13.11 2.43
C PHE A 77 -4.73 -13.81 2.17
N GLU A 78 -5.67 -13.61 3.09
CA GLU A 78 -7.07 -13.98 2.90
C GLU A 78 -7.70 -13.22 1.71
N TYR A 79 -8.81 -13.76 1.23
CA TYR A 79 -9.60 -13.14 0.17
C TYR A 79 -10.00 -11.71 0.56
N ASP A 80 -9.82 -10.79 -0.38
CA ASP A 80 -10.14 -9.37 -0.24
C ASP A 80 -9.54 -8.68 1.01
N SER A 81 -8.40 -9.18 1.49
CA SER A 81 -7.76 -8.69 2.71
C SER A 81 -6.32 -8.22 2.47
N ALA A 82 -5.92 -7.22 3.27
CA ALA A 82 -4.54 -6.79 3.44
C ALA A 82 -4.05 -6.95 4.90
N THR A 83 -4.83 -7.66 5.73
CA THR A 83 -4.50 -7.96 7.12
C THR A 83 -3.56 -9.16 7.18
N LEU A 84 -2.51 -9.06 7.97
CA LEU A 84 -1.58 -10.16 8.22
C LEU A 84 -2.23 -11.16 9.19
N SER A 85 -2.34 -12.41 8.78
CA SER A 85 -2.74 -13.53 9.66
C SER A 85 -1.60 -13.92 10.59
N ASP A 86 -1.90 -14.71 11.63
CA ASP A 86 -0.87 -15.23 12.54
C ASP A 86 0.17 -16.09 11.81
N ASP A 87 -0.23 -16.83 10.78
CA ASP A 87 0.69 -17.63 9.97
C ASP A 87 1.57 -16.74 9.09
N ALA A 88 1.02 -15.68 8.50
CA ALA A 88 1.82 -14.67 7.79
C ALA A 88 2.84 -14.02 8.73
N LEU A 89 2.46 -13.71 9.98
CA LEU A 89 3.38 -13.13 10.97
C LEU A 89 4.51 -14.09 11.36
N LYS A 90 4.25 -15.40 11.43
CA LYS A 90 5.31 -16.41 11.69
C LYS A 90 6.34 -16.41 10.56
N ILE A 91 5.88 -16.40 9.30
CA ILE A 91 6.75 -16.38 8.12
C ILE A 91 7.55 -15.07 8.07
N LEU A 92 6.88 -13.93 8.28
CA LEU A 92 7.54 -12.63 8.33
C LEU A 92 8.64 -12.58 9.40
N LYS A 93 8.41 -13.22 10.55
CA LYS A 93 9.43 -13.33 11.61
C LYS A 93 10.64 -14.15 11.15
N GLN A 94 10.44 -15.26 10.44
CA GLN A 94 11.53 -16.07 9.89
C GLN A 94 12.32 -15.29 8.84
N ASN A 95 11.63 -14.65 7.90
CA ASN A 95 12.24 -13.77 6.90
C ASN A 95 13.02 -12.63 7.57
N ALA A 96 12.49 -12.03 8.64
CA ALA A 96 13.17 -10.96 9.37
C ALA A 96 14.45 -11.45 10.07
N VAL A 97 14.48 -12.69 10.57
CA VAL A 97 15.70 -13.29 11.13
C VAL A 97 16.78 -13.42 10.05
N TYR A 98 16.41 -13.91 8.87
CA TYR A 98 17.34 -14.04 7.75
C TYR A 98 17.85 -12.67 7.28
N LEU A 99 16.95 -11.71 7.01
CA LEU A 99 17.33 -10.38 6.54
C LEU A 99 18.20 -9.61 7.56
N LYS A 100 18.03 -9.84 8.86
CA LYS A 100 18.89 -9.25 9.89
C LYS A 100 20.28 -9.88 9.96
N ALA A 101 20.43 -11.12 9.53
CA ALA A 101 21.72 -11.80 9.46
C ALA A 101 22.52 -11.43 8.19
N HIS A 102 21.86 -10.82 7.21
CA HIS A 102 22.40 -10.45 5.90
C HIS A 102 22.10 -8.97 5.60
N ASP A 103 22.77 -8.06 6.30
CA ASP A 103 22.55 -6.62 6.21
C ASP A 103 23.02 -6.00 4.87
N GLU A 104 23.80 -6.75 4.10
CA GLU A 104 24.17 -6.42 2.73
C GLU A 104 23.00 -6.55 1.72
N LEU A 105 21.94 -7.29 2.07
CA LEU A 105 20.81 -7.54 1.18
C LEU A 105 19.78 -6.41 1.23
N GLN A 106 19.26 -6.04 0.05
CA GLN A 106 18.12 -5.15 -0.07
C GLN A 106 16.89 -5.93 -0.56
N ALA A 107 15.82 -5.90 0.22
CA ALA A 107 14.56 -6.56 -0.13
C ALA A 107 13.55 -5.56 -0.73
N ARG A 108 12.89 -5.98 -1.81
CA ARG A 108 11.74 -5.28 -2.38
C ARG A 108 10.46 -6.04 -2.06
N VAL A 109 9.53 -5.36 -1.38
CA VAL A 109 8.19 -5.89 -1.11
C VAL A 109 7.26 -5.54 -2.27
N ALA A 110 6.69 -6.55 -2.92
CA ALA A 110 5.68 -6.40 -3.96
C ALA A 110 4.43 -7.20 -3.58
N GLY A 111 3.26 -6.62 -3.80
CA GLY A 111 1.97 -7.25 -3.50
C GLY A 111 1.21 -7.60 -4.76
N TYR A 112 0.70 -8.82 -4.82
CA TYR A 112 -0.02 -9.36 -5.96
C TYR A 112 -1.44 -9.77 -5.56
N CYS A 113 -2.32 -9.80 -6.55
CA CYS A 113 -3.68 -10.29 -6.42
C CYS A 113 -3.93 -11.34 -7.51
N ASP A 114 -5.01 -12.09 -7.35
CA ASP A 114 -5.49 -12.97 -8.42
C ASP A 114 -6.10 -12.15 -9.58
N GLU A 115 -6.56 -12.84 -10.62
CA GLU A 115 -7.15 -12.22 -11.81
C GLU A 115 -8.58 -11.70 -11.60
N ARG A 116 -9.14 -11.84 -10.39
CA ARG A 116 -10.54 -11.48 -10.13
C ARG A 116 -10.66 -9.98 -9.89
N GLY A 117 -11.69 -9.36 -10.46
CA GLY A 117 -11.96 -7.93 -10.28
C GLY A 117 -11.26 -7.02 -11.31
N THR A 118 -11.23 -5.72 -11.05
CA THR A 118 -10.58 -4.76 -11.97
C THR A 118 -9.09 -4.64 -11.69
N VAL A 119 -8.32 -4.28 -12.72
CA VAL A 119 -6.87 -4.06 -12.61
C VAL A 119 -6.55 -2.98 -11.58
N GLU A 120 -7.31 -1.89 -11.58
CA GLU A 120 -7.12 -0.76 -10.65
C GLU A 120 -7.39 -1.17 -9.21
N TYR A 121 -8.41 -2.02 -9.00
CA TYR A 121 -8.71 -2.57 -7.68
C TYR A 121 -7.56 -3.44 -7.17
N ASN A 122 -7.11 -4.38 -8.00
CA ASN A 122 -6.02 -5.30 -7.67
C ASN A 122 -4.69 -4.59 -7.47
N LEU A 123 -4.42 -3.52 -8.22
CA LEU A 123 -3.27 -2.66 -8.01
C LEU A 123 -3.33 -1.97 -6.63
N ALA A 124 -4.49 -1.41 -6.27
CA ALA A 124 -4.67 -0.77 -4.97
C ALA A 124 -4.59 -1.78 -3.81
N LEU A 125 -5.18 -2.97 -3.95
CA LEU A 125 -5.13 -4.03 -2.95
C LEU A 125 -3.70 -4.58 -2.80
N GLY A 126 -3.00 -4.83 -3.90
CA GLY A 126 -1.59 -5.24 -3.91
C GLY A 126 -0.70 -4.20 -3.20
N GLN A 127 -0.91 -2.92 -3.47
CA GLN A 127 -0.19 -1.84 -2.79
C GLN A 127 -0.46 -1.82 -1.28
N LYS A 128 -1.70 -2.05 -0.85
CA LYS A 128 -2.05 -2.19 0.58
C LYS A 128 -1.34 -3.37 1.22
N ARG A 129 -1.35 -4.55 0.58
CA ARG A 129 -0.67 -5.76 1.06
C ARG A 129 0.84 -5.56 1.22
N ALA A 130 1.48 -4.97 0.20
CA ALA A 130 2.89 -4.64 0.25
C ALA A 130 3.21 -3.65 1.38
N ARG A 131 2.32 -2.66 1.59
CA ARG A 131 2.44 -1.70 2.70
C ARG A 131 2.33 -2.40 4.05
N SER A 132 1.36 -3.28 4.27
CA SER A 132 1.20 -4.03 5.53
C SER A 132 2.46 -4.84 5.87
N VAL A 133 3.05 -5.52 4.88
CA VAL A 133 4.31 -6.24 5.05
C VAL A 133 5.47 -5.30 5.37
N ARG A 134 5.56 -4.16 4.67
CA ARG A 134 6.61 -3.17 4.94
C ARG A 134 6.50 -2.56 6.33
N GLU A 135 5.29 -2.30 6.83
CA GLU A 135 5.05 -1.75 8.17
C GLU A 135 5.37 -2.73 9.29
N TYR A 136 5.49 -4.03 8.99
CA TYR A 136 5.94 -5.04 9.95
C TYR A 136 7.45 -4.99 10.23
N TYR A 137 8.27 -4.69 9.21
CA TYR A 137 9.73 -4.65 9.30
C TYR A 137 10.24 -3.37 9.99
#